data_AF-A0A943GL64-F1
#
_entry.id   AF-A0A943GL64-F1
#
_cell.length_a   1.000
_cell.length_b   1.000
_cell.length_c   1.000
_cell.angle_alpha   90.00
_cell.angle_beta   90.00
_cell.angle_gamma   90.00
#
_symmetry.space_group_name_H-M   'P 1'
#
loop_
_entity.id
_entity.type
_entity.pdbx_description
1 polymer ?
#
loop_
_entity_poly.entity_id
_entity_poly.type
_entity_poly.pdbx_seq_one_letter_code
_entity_poly.pdbx_strand_id
1 'polypeptide(L)'
;MNTSLSWIKAYVPDLCVTAQEYTDAMTLSGTKVEGYEILDRDLDKIVIGQIEKIERHPDADKLIICQVNIGAEKIQIVTGAPNVKEGDKVPVVLVGGRVAGGHDGKKTEGGIEIKEGKLRGIDSYGMMCSIEELGSTREMYPEAPEYGIYIFEEDAEVGADAIEALGLHDAVIEYEVTSNRVDCYSVVGIAREAAAT
;
A
#
# COMPACT_ATOMS: atom_id res chain seq x y z
N MET A 1 21.31 8.10 -1.34
CA MET A 1 20.89 7.37 -0.10
C MET A 1 19.38 7.53 -0.01
N ASN A 2 18.64 6.49 0.37
CA ASN A 2 17.19 6.57 0.46
C ASN A 2 16.75 6.43 1.92
N THR A 3 15.81 7.25 2.37
CA THR A 3 15.18 7.10 3.69
C THR A 3 13.68 7.35 3.64
N SER A 4 12.93 6.60 4.45
CA SER A 4 11.54 6.89 4.80
C SER A 4 11.41 8.25 5.49
N LEU A 5 10.45 9.07 5.08
CA LEU A 5 10.11 10.32 5.76
C LEU A 5 9.45 10.04 7.12
N SER A 6 8.62 9.00 7.21
CA SER A 6 8.04 8.54 8.47
C SER A 6 9.09 8.18 9.52
N TRP A 7 10.20 7.57 9.11
CA TRP A 7 11.34 7.33 10.02
C TRP A 7 11.98 8.62 10.49
N ILE A 8 12.18 9.61 9.61
CA ILE A 8 12.71 10.90 10.02
C ILE A 8 11.77 11.60 11.02
N LYS A 9 10.46 11.56 10.77
CA LYS A 9 9.43 12.08 11.70
C LYS A 9 9.44 11.35 13.04
N ALA A 10 9.75 10.05 13.08
CA ALA A 10 9.88 9.32 14.34
C ALA A 10 11.09 9.80 15.18
N TYR A 11 12.17 10.25 14.55
CA TYR A 11 13.32 10.86 15.25
C TYR A 11 13.13 12.35 15.55
N VAL A 12 12.29 13.04 14.76
CA VAL A 12 12.00 14.47 14.88
C VAL A 12 10.48 14.67 14.98
N PRO A 13 9.87 14.41 16.14
CA PRO A 13 8.41 14.34 16.28
C PRO A 13 7.68 15.65 15.98
N ASP A 14 8.35 16.79 16.12
CA ASP A 14 7.79 18.11 15.81
C ASP A 14 7.80 18.45 14.30
N LEU A 15 8.34 17.55 13.46
CA LEU A 15 8.47 17.74 12.01
C LEU A 15 7.13 17.48 11.28
N CYS A 16 6.28 18.51 11.26
CA CYS A 16 4.99 18.48 10.57
C CYS A 16 5.05 19.15 9.19
N VAL A 17 5.62 18.46 8.21
CA VAL A 17 5.77 18.94 6.83
C VAL A 17 5.32 17.91 5.80
N THR A 18 4.95 18.39 4.62
CA THR A 18 4.78 17.56 3.43
C THR A 18 6.13 17.09 2.88
N ALA A 19 6.13 16.04 2.05
CA ALA A 19 7.36 15.56 1.41
C ALA A 19 8.03 16.63 0.52
N GLN A 20 7.23 17.48 -0.13
CA GLN A 20 7.73 18.59 -0.93
C GLN A 20 8.41 19.67 -0.06
N GLU A 21 7.74 20.14 0.98
CA GLU A 21 8.31 21.15 1.89
C GLU A 21 9.59 20.64 2.56
N TYR A 22 9.60 19.38 2.98
CA TYR A 22 10.79 18.72 3.52
C TYR A 22 11.95 18.71 2.51
N THR A 23 11.66 18.28 1.28
CA THR A 23 12.65 18.18 0.19
C THR A 23 13.26 19.54 -0.14
N ASP A 24 12.42 20.57 -0.24
CA ASP A 24 12.86 21.93 -0.54
C ASP A 24 13.74 22.48 0.60
N ALA A 25 13.31 22.30 1.85
CA ALA A 25 14.04 22.79 3.02
C ALA A 25 15.42 22.12 3.18
N MET A 26 15.47 20.79 3.07
CA MET A 26 16.72 20.02 3.16
C MET A 26 17.72 20.41 2.05
N THR A 27 17.23 20.61 0.83
CA THR A 27 18.08 21.03 -0.29
C THR A 27 18.63 22.45 -0.06
N LEU A 28 17.79 23.37 0.45
CA LEU A 28 18.20 24.74 0.76
C LEU A 28 19.20 24.83 1.92
N SER A 29 19.11 23.92 2.92
CA SER A 29 20.06 23.86 4.04
C SER A 29 21.38 23.16 3.71
N GLY A 30 21.50 22.58 2.51
CA GLY A 30 22.73 22.02 1.97
C GLY A 30 22.79 20.49 1.93
N THR A 31 21.71 19.80 2.31
CA THR A 31 21.55 18.35 2.12
C THR A 31 20.73 18.11 0.86
N LYS A 32 21.41 18.00 -0.28
CA LYS A 32 20.75 17.88 -1.60
C LYS A 32 19.85 16.65 -1.67
N VAL A 33 18.59 16.88 -2.01
CA VAL A 33 17.60 15.85 -2.33
C VAL A 33 17.48 15.77 -3.85
N GLU A 34 17.60 14.56 -4.41
CA GLU A 34 17.40 14.32 -5.85
C GLU A 34 15.92 14.22 -6.20
N GLY A 35 15.13 13.66 -5.28
CA GLY A 35 13.70 13.50 -5.46
C GLY A 35 13.06 12.70 -4.32
N TYR A 36 11.77 12.46 -4.46
CA TYR A 36 11.02 11.60 -3.55
C TYR A 36 9.94 10.81 -4.30
N GLU A 37 9.62 9.63 -3.78
CA GLU A 37 8.50 8.80 -4.21
C GLU A 37 7.46 8.76 -3.09
N ILE A 38 6.20 9.09 -3.41
CA ILE A 38 5.06 8.92 -2.50
C ILE A 38 4.50 7.52 -2.75
N LEU A 39 4.49 6.65 -1.74
CA LEU A 39 4.19 5.24 -1.91
C LEU A 39 2.70 4.95 -2.13
N ASP A 40 1.81 5.79 -1.59
CA ASP A 40 0.36 5.66 -1.68
C ASP A 40 -0.28 6.54 -2.76
N ARG A 41 0.52 7.23 -3.59
CA ARG A 41 0.02 8.22 -4.58
C ARG A 41 -1.08 7.67 -5.49
N ASP A 42 -0.97 6.40 -5.87
CA ASP A 42 -1.87 5.72 -6.81
C ASP A 42 -2.84 4.75 -6.12
N LEU A 43 -2.93 4.79 -4.78
CA LEU A 43 -3.79 3.95 -3.95
C LEU A 43 -4.94 4.77 -3.38
N ASP A 44 -6.17 4.26 -3.47
CA ASP A 44 -7.35 4.94 -2.94
C ASP A 44 -8.42 3.94 -2.48
N LYS A 45 -9.06 4.22 -1.34
CA LYS A 45 -10.14 3.42 -0.72
C LYS A 45 -9.81 1.93 -0.58
N ILE A 46 -8.66 1.64 0.00
CA ILE A 46 -8.23 0.27 0.28
C ILE A 46 -8.34 0.02 1.77
N VAL A 47 -9.21 -0.91 2.15
CA VAL A 47 -9.49 -1.25 3.55
C VAL A 47 -9.17 -2.71 3.83
N ILE A 48 -8.99 -3.04 5.09
CA ILE A 48 -8.82 -4.44 5.51
C ILE A 48 -10.19 -5.09 5.58
N GLY A 49 -10.45 -6.06 4.70
CA GLY A 49 -11.67 -6.86 4.71
C GLY A 49 -11.45 -8.25 5.31
N GLN A 50 -12.46 -8.83 5.93
CA GLN A 50 -12.43 -10.22 6.39
C GLN A 50 -13.39 -11.09 5.57
N ILE A 51 -12.87 -12.20 5.03
CA ILE A 51 -13.68 -13.15 4.27
C ILE A 51 -14.53 -13.96 5.25
N GLU A 52 -15.85 -13.81 5.20
CA GLU A 52 -16.74 -14.56 6.10
C GLU A 52 -17.25 -15.86 5.49
N LYS A 53 -17.46 -15.87 4.17
CA LYS A 53 -18.04 -17.02 3.47
C LYS A 53 -17.49 -17.13 2.06
N ILE A 54 -17.17 -18.35 1.64
CA ILE A 54 -16.73 -18.65 0.27
C ILE A 54 -17.69 -19.64 -0.39
N GLU A 55 -18.20 -19.29 -1.56
CA GLU A 55 -19.07 -20.15 -2.38
C GLU A 55 -18.45 -20.38 -3.76
N ARG A 56 -18.69 -21.56 -4.34
CA ARG A 56 -18.24 -21.84 -5.72
C ARG A 56 -19.10 -21.07 -6.70
N HIS A 57 -18.46 -20.50 -7.73
CA HIS A 57 -19.19 -19.85 -8.80
C HIS A 57 -19.98 -20.89 -9.62
N PRO A 58 -21.29 -20.68 -9.88
CA PRO A 58 -22.13 -21.68 -10.56
C PRO A 58 -21.70 -21.95 -12.00
N ASP A 59 -21.22 -20.91 -12.70
CA ASP A 59 -20.86 -20.97 -14.12
C ASP A 59 -19.34 -20.88 -14.40
N ALA A 60 -18.48 -21.06 -13.39
CA ALA A 60 -17.02 -20.98 -13.57
C ALA A 60 -16.22 -21.78 -12.52
N ASP A 61 -15.51 -22.82 -12.95
CA ASP A 61 -14.77 -23.73 -12.05
C ASP A 61 -13.60 -23.08 -11.28
N LYS A 62 -13.05 -22.00 -11.82
CA LYS A 62 -11.88 -21.29 -11.26
C LYS A 62 -12.24 -20.06 -10.44
N LEU A 63 -13.51 -19.65 -10.43
CA LEU A 63 -13.96 -18.47 -9.70
C LEU A 63 -14.69 -18.90 -8.43
N ILE A 64 -14.51 -18.10 -7.39
CA ILE A 64 -15.21 -18.21 -6.13
C ILE A 64 -15.87 -16.87 -5.80
N ILE A 65 -16.97 -16.95 -5.07
CA ILE A 65 -17.75 -15.83 -4.60
C ILE A 65 -17.48 -15.68 -3.11
N CYS A 66 -16.89 -14.57 -2.72
CA CYS A 66 -16.53 -14.27 -1.33
C CYS A 66 -17.50 -13.22 -0.79
N GLN A 67 -18.08 -13.49 0.38
CA GLN A 67 -18.74 -12.47 1.20
C GLN A 67 -17.70 -11.89 2.15
N VAL A 68 -17.39 -10.61 1.99
CA VAL A 68 -16.29 -9.94 2.69
C VAL A 68 -16.86 -8.84 3.58
N ASN A 69 -16.59 -8.92 4.87
CA ASN A 69 -16.90 -7.86 5.83
C ASN A 69 -15.81 -6.79 5.75
N ILE A 70 -16.20 -5.56 5.41
CA ILE A 70 -15.29 -4.40 5.32
C ILE A 70 -15.44 -3.46 6.55
N GLY A 71 -15.94 -3.99 7.66
CA GLY A 71 -16.18 -3.27 8.90
C GLY A 71 -17.54 -2.56 8.93
N ALA A 72 -17.85 -1.77 7.91
CA ALA A 72 -19.12 -1.05 7.81
C ALA A 72 -20.27 -1.92 7.29
N GLU A 73 -20.00 -2.76 6.29
CA GLU A 73 -20.97 -3.63 5.65
C GLU A 73 -20.31 -4.89 5.08
N LYS A 74 -21.11 -5.76 4.49
CA LYS A 74 -20.64 -6.97 3.81
C LYS A 74 -20.85 -6.78 2.31
N ILE A 75 -19.78 -7.01 1.55
CA ILE A 75 -19.79 -6.90 0.10
C ILE A 75 -19.47 -8.24 -0.54
N GLN A 76 -20.01 -8.45 -1.74
CA GLN A 76 -19.69 -9.62 -2.54
C GLN A 76 -18.52 -9.30 -3.48
N ILE A 77 -17.48 -10.12 -3.45
CA ILE A 77 -16.34 -10.03 -4.35
C ILE A 77 -16.14 -11.38 -5.04
N VAL A 78 -16.05 -11.38 -6.36
CA VAL A 78 -15.70 -12.57 -7.14
C VAL A 78 -14.20 -12.57 -7.38
N THR A 79 -13.51 -13.64 -6.99
CA THR A 79 -12.07 -13.79 -7.20
C THR A 79 -11.71 -15.12 -7.85
N GLY A 80 -10.58 -15.13 -8.57
CA GLY A 80 -9.93 -16.34 -9.05
C GLY A 80 -8.70 -16.75 -8.23
N ALA A 81 -8.39 -16.02 -7.15
CA ALA A 81 -7.21 -16.28 -6.33
C ALA A 81 -7.36 -17.62 -5.57
N PRO A 82 -6.37 -18.52 -5.65
CA PRO A 82 -6.48 -19.86 -5.07
C PRO A 82 -6.13 -19.92 -3.58
N ASN A 83 -5.59 -18.84 -3.02
CA ASN A 83 -4.95 -18.83 -1.71
C ASN A 83 -5.82 -18.31 -0.56
N VAL A 84 -7.07 -17.93 -0.84
CA VAL A 84 -7.99 -17.35 0.17
C VAL A 84 -8.87 -18.39 0.86
N LYS A 85 -9.19 -18.15 2.13
CA LYS A 85 -10.02 -18.99 2.99
C LYS A 85 -10.99 -18.14 3.83
N GLU A 86 -12.04 -18.79 4.35
CA GLU A 86 -12.91 -18.17 5.34
C GLU A 86 -12.11 -17.84 6.61
N GLY A 87 -12.29 -16.62 7.11
CA GLY A 87 -11.56 -16.05 8.24
C GLY A 87 -10.41 -15.13 7.84
N ASP A 88 -9.87 -15.25 6.62
CA ASP A 88 -8.71 -14.47 6.18
C ASP A 88 -9.00 -12.97 6.15
N LYS A 89 -8.01 -12.17 6.56
CA LYS A 89 -8.02 -10.71 6.47
C LYS A 89 -7.17 -10.28 5.28
N VAL A 90 -7.73 -9.48 4.40
CA VAL A 90 -7.16 -9.18 3.07
C VAL A 90 -7.34 -7.70 2.73
N PRO A 91 -6.45 -7.11 1.92
CA PRO A 91 -6.67 -5.76 1.42
C PRO A 91 -7.77 -5.78 0.36
N VAL A 92 -8.73 -4.89 0.51
CA VAL A 92 -9.90 -4.76 -0.35
C VAL A 92 -9.99 -3.34 -0.85
N VAL A 93 -9.84 -3.17 -2.16
CA VAL A 93 -10.15 -1.91 -2.83
C VAL A 93 -11.64 -1.84 -3.13
N LEU A 94 -12.28 -0.78 -2.63
CA LEU A 94 -13.71 -0.54 -2.79
C LEU A 94 -14.03 0.04 -4.17
N VAL A 95 -15.30 -0.03 -4.57
CA VAL A 95 -15.76 0.57 -5.84
C VAL A 95 -15.47 2.08 -5.85
N GLY A 96 -14.90 2.54 -6.96
CA GLY A 96 -14.42 3.91 -7.12
C GLY A 96 -13.12 4.22 -6.38
N GLY A 97 -12.44 3.20 -5.83
CA GLY A 97 -11.06 3.27 -5.35
C GLY A 97 -10.05 2.98 -6.45
N ARG A 98 -8.76 2.95 -6.09
CA ARG A 98 -7.64 2.77 -7.04
C ARG A 98 -6.57 1.86 -6.48
N VAL A 99 -5.93 1.11 -7.39
CA VAL A 99 -4.72 0.32 -7.12
C VAL A 99 -3.58 0.81 -8.00
N ALA A 100 -2.34 0.66 -7.55
CA ALA A 100 -1.18 1.21 -8.24
C ALA A 100 -0.81 0.42 -9.51
N GLY A 101 -1.10 -0.88 -9.57
CA GLY A 101 -0.75 -1.74 -10.70
C GLY A 101 -1.84 -2.73 -11.11
N GLY A 102 -1.71 -3.26 -12.32
CA GLY A 102 -2.57 -4.34 -12.81
C GLY A 102 -2.09 -5.72 -12.38
N HIS A 103 -2.80 -6.78 -12.82
CA HIS A 103 -2.43 -8.18 -12.54
C HIS A 103 -1.03 -8.60 -13.05
N ASP A 104 -0.37 -7.77 -13.86
CA ASP A 104 1.01 -7.97 -14.32
C ASP A 104 2.07 -7.34 -13.38
N GLY A 105 1.63 -6.75 -12.26
CA GLY A 105 2.48 -6.10 -11.26
C GLY A 105 3.12 -4.80 -11.74
N LYS A 106 2.73 -4.28 -12.90
CA LYS A 106 3.28 -3.02 -13.42
C LYS A 106 2.47 -1.84 -12.90
N LYS A 107 3.18 -0.90 -12.27
CA LYS A 107 2.61 0.39 -11.85
C LYS A 107 2.06 1.13 -13.06
N THR A 108 0.85 1.66 -12.92
CA THR A 108 0.18 2.52 -13.89
C THR A 108 0.05 3.91 -13.28
N GLU A 109 0.61 4.92 -13.95
CA GLU A 109 0.56 6.31 -13.46
C GLU A 109 -0.90 6.77 -13.28
N GLY A 110 -1.24 7.26 -12.09
CA GLY A 110 -2.59 7.67 -11.71
C GLY A 110 -3.47 6.54 -11.16
N GLY A 111 -2.94 5.32 -11.10
CA GLY A 111 -3.61 4.12 -10.62
C GLY A 111 -4.69 3.58 -11.57
N ILE A 112 -5.14 2.36 -11.30
CA ILE A 112 -6.25 1.72 -11.99
C ILE A 112 -7.51 1.86 -11.14
N GLU A 113 -8.51 2.56 -11.66
CA GLU A 113 -9.81 2.72 -11.00
C GLU A 113 -10.60 1.41 -11.00
N ILE A 114 -11.06 1.00 -9.82
CA ILE A 114 -11.87 -0.21 -9.64
C ILE A 114 -13.34 0.15 -9.73
N LYS A 115 -14.07 -0.55 -10.59
CA LYS A 115 -15.48 -0.32 -10.87
C LYS A 115 -16.30 -1.53 -10.46
N GLU A 116 -17.57 -1.30 -10.16
CA GLU A 116 -18.54 -2.37 -10.02
C GLU A 116 -18.59 -3.17 -11.33
N GLY A 117 -18.52 -4.49 -11.23
CA GLY A 117 -18.44 -5.37 -12.38
C GLY A 117 -19.29 -6.62 -12.20
N LYS A 118 -19.62 -7.25 -13.32
CA LYS A 118 -20.24 -8.58 -13.35
C LYS A 118 -19.26 -9.59 -13.93
N LEU A 119 -18.83 -10.53 -13.11
CA LEU A 119 -18.02 -11.66 -13.57
C LEU A 119 -18.96 -12.83 -13.80
N ARG A 120 -19.09 -13.23 -15.07
CA ARG A 120 -19.93 -14.38 -15.48
C ARG A 120 -21.37 -14.34 -14.94
N GLY A 121 -21.93 -13.12 -14.84
CA GLY A 121 -23.32 -12.89 -14.40
C GLY A 121 -23.48 -12.63 -12.91
N ILE A 122 -22.42 -12.78 -12.11
CA ILE A 122 -22.41 -12.50 -10.66
C ILE A 122 -21.77 -11.14 -10.40
N ASP A 123 -22.42 -10.32 -9.58
CA ASP A 123 -21.94 -8.99 -9.19
C ASP A 123 -20.68 -9.07 -8.29
N SER A 124 -19.73 -8.16 -8.52
CA SER A 124 -18.52 -7.99 -7.72
C SER A 124 -18.34 -6.51 -7.37
N TYR A 125 -18.34 -6.21 -6.08
CA TYR A 125 -18.36 -4.86 -5.50
C TYR A 125 -16.99 -4.44 -4.96
N GLY A 126 -15.95 -4.63 -5.77
CA GLY A 126 -14.57 -4.34 -5.40
C GLY A 126 -13.64 -5.46 -5.84
N MET A 127 -12.41 -5.39 -5.34
CA MET A 127 -11.34 -6.34 -5.65
C MET A 127 -10.50 -6.61 -4.39
N MET A 128 -10.12 -7.86 -4.17
CA MET A 128 -9.10 -8.20 -3.18
C MET A 128 -7.74 -8.10 -3.86
N CYS A 129 -6.74 -7.52 -3.17
CA CYS A 129 -5.48 -7.14 -3.82
C CYS A 129 -4.29 -8.04 -3.47
N SER A 130 -3.42 -8.29 -4.45
CA SER A 130 -2.05 -8.75 -4.20
C SER A 130 -1.14 -7.57 -3.79
N ILE A 131 0.06 -7.88 -3.28
CA ILE A 131 1.00 -6.82 -2.89
C ILE A 131 1.55 -6.06 -4.11
N GLU A 132 1.67 -6.74 -5.26
CA GLU A 132 2.11 -6.17 -6.53
C GLU A 132 1.08 -5.20 -7.11
N GLU A 133 -0.21 -5.51 -6.97
CA GLU A 133 -1.30 -4.61 -7.39
C GLU A 133 -1.32 -3.33 -6.55
N LEU A 134 -0.91 -3.42 -5.27
CA LEU A 134 -0.68 -2.28 -4.40
C LEU A 134 0.63 -1.53 -4.70
N GLY A 135 1.35 -1.90 -5.77
CA GLY A 135 2.58 -1.22 -6.21
C GLY A 135 3.79 -1.54 -5.33
N SER A 136 3.69 -2.59 -4.53
CA SER A 136 4.74 -3.05 -3.62
C SER A 136 5.37 -4.35 -4.12
N THR A 137 6.47 -4.77 -3.50
CA THR A 137 7.18 -5.98 -3.91
C THR A 137 7.35 -6.94 -2.73
N ARG A 138 7.64 -8.20 -3.04
CA ARG A 138 7.96 -9.22 -2.03
C ARG A 138 9.29 -8.95 -1.30
N GLU A 139 10.12 -8.02 -1.78
CA GLU A 139 11.28 -7.56 -1.01
C GLU A 139 10.87 -6.67 0.15
N MET A 140 9.78 -5.90 -0.03
CA MET A 140 9.18 -5.08 1.03
C MET A 140 8.33 -5.93 1.99
N TYR A 141 7.65 -6.95 1.45
CA TYR A 141 6.76 -7.86 2.20
C TYR A 141 7.15 -9.32 1.94
N PRO A 142 8.19 -9.85 2.62
CA PRO A 142 8.69 -11.22 2.40
C PRO A 142 7.65 -12.32 2.66
N GLU A 143 6.66 -12.04 3.50
CA GLU A 143 5.53 -12.90 3.83
C GLU A 143 4.48 -12.97 2.71
N ALA A 144 4.51 -12.03 1.76
CA ALA A 144 3.55 -12.01 0.66
C ALA A 144 3.70 -13.26 -0.23
N PRO A 145 2.57 -13.87 -0.64
CA PRO A 145 2.59 -15.06 -1.48
C PRO A 145 3.17 -14.75 -2.87
N GLU A 146 3.75 -15.75 -3.53
CA GLU A 146 4.23 -15.60 -4.92
C GLU A 146 3.07 -15.41 -5.92
N TYR A 147 1.91 -15.98 -5.60
CA TYR A 147 0.70 -15.84 -6.41
C TYR A 147 -0.52 -15.72 -5.49
N GLY A 148 -1.33 -14.68 -5.72
CA GLY A 148 -2.62 -14.51 -5.05
C GLY A 148 -2.72 -13.26 -4.18
N ILE A 149 -3.69 -13.26 -3.27
CA ILE A 149 -4.04 -12.11 -2.44
C ILE A 149 -3.11 -12.01 -1.24
N TYR A 150 -2.76 -10.80 -0.80
CA TYR A 150 -2.04 -10.60 0.46
C TYR A 150 -2.95 -10.92 1.65
N ILE A 151 -2.43 -11.68 2.63
CA ILE A 151 -3.19 -12.08 3.82
C ILE A 151 -2.52 -11.43 5.03
N PHE A 152 -3.25 -10.56 5.73
CA PHE A 152 -2.81 -9.93 6.96
C PHE A 152 -2.76 -10.93 8.13
N GLU A 153 -1.96 -10.61 9.15
CA GLU A 153 -1.97 -11.33 10.42
C GLU A 153 -3.30 -11.15 11.18
N GLU A 154 -3.53 -12.02 12.19
CA GLU A 154 -4.82 -12.08 12.91
C GLU A 154 -5.14 -10.81 13.70
N ASP A 155 -4.17 -9.95 13.99
CA ASP A 155 -4.34 -8.71 14.75
C ASP A 155 -4.85 -7.53 13.90
N ALA A 156 -4.83 -7.64 12.58
CA ALA A 156 -5.28 -6.59 11.67
C ALA A 156 -6.76 -6.21 11.91
N GLU A 157 -7.08 -4.92 12.00
CA GLU A 157 -8.43 -4.48 12.30
C GLU A 157 -9.30 -4.40 11.03
N VAL A 158 -10.45 -5.07 11.04
CA VAL A 158 -11.36 -5.10 9.89
C VAL A 158 -12.01 -3.73 9.71
N GLY A 159 -11.95 -3.20 8.49
CA GLY A 159 -12.42 -1.87 8.11
C GLY A 159 -11.39 -0.76 8.32
N ALA A 160 -10.23 -1.06 8.91
CA ALA A 160 -9.13 -0.11 9.01
C ALA A 160 -8.47 0.13 7.65
N ASP A 161 -7.68 1.20 7.56
CA ASP A 161 -6.94 1.57 6.36
C ASP A 161 -5.82 0.55 6.09
N ALA A 162 -5.93 -0.14 4.95
CA ALA A 162 -4.93 -1.14 4.56
C ALA A 162 -3.62 -0.50 4.10
N ILE A 163 -3.68 0.72 3.55
CA ILE A 163 -2.51 1.48 3.11
C ILE A 163 -1.68 1.87 4.34
N GLU A 164 -2.35 2.32 5.42
CA GLU A 164 -1.72 2.59 6.70
C GLU A 164 -1.12 1.34 7.33
N ALA A 165 -1.87 0.24 7.37
CA ALA A 165 -1.41 -1.01 7.98
C ALA A 165 -0.18 -1.61 7.28
N LEU A 166 -0.05 -1.37 5.98
CA LEU A 166 1.14 -1.74 5.19
C LEU A 166 2.28 -0.71 5.33
N GLY A 167 2.06 0.44 5.96
CA GLY A 167 3.06 1.50 6.08
C GLY A 167 3.31 2.26 4.78
N LEU A 168 2.34 2.26 3.87
CA LEU A 168 2.43 2.89 2.56
C LEU A 168 2.03 4.38 2.57
N HIS A 169 1.46 4.89 3.67
CA HIS A 169 1.34 6.34 3.91
C HIS A 169 2.70 6.96 4.25
N ASP A 170 3.64 6.90 3.30
CA ASP A 170 4.99 7.36 3.47
C ASP A 170 5.59 7.87 2.14
N ALA A 171 6.68 8.64 2.28
CA ALA A 171 7.50 9.07 1.17
C ALA A 171 8.94 8.58 1.36
N VAL A 172 9.50 8.02 0.29
CA VAL A 172 10.92 7.67 0.24
C VAL A 172 11.67 8.83 -0.38
N ILE A 173 12.59 9.42 0.38
CA ILE A 173 13.40 10.57 -0.04
C ILE A 173 14.77 10.06 -0.50
N GLU A 174 15.21 10.51 -1.68
CA GLU A 174 16.54 10.22 -2.23
C GLU A 174 17.47 11.42 -2.07
N TYR A 175 18.60 11.20 -1.40
CA TYR A 175 19.62 12.22 -1.15
C TYR A 175 20.90 11.97 -1.95
N GLU A 176 21.47 13.03 -2.53
CA GLU A 176 22.85 13.07 -3.00
C GLU A 176 23.76 13.56 -1.86
N VAL A 177 24.19 12.62 -1.01
CA VAL A 177 25.10 12.93 0.10
C VAL A 177 26.50 13.16 -0.43
N THR A 178 27.06 14.34 -0.16
CA THR A 178 28.42 14.72 -0.56
C THR A 178 29.47 14.07 0.34
N SER A 179 30.69 13.89 -0.18
CA SER A 179 31.78 13.18 0.54
C SER A 179 32.22 13.82 1.86
N ASN A 180 31.91 15.10 2.09
CA ASN A 180 32.19 15.80 3.35
C ASN A 180 31.10 15.63 4.41
N ARG A 181 29.95 15.00 4.07
CA ARG A 181 28.80 14.78 4.94
C ARG A 181 28.55 13.29 5.20
N VAL A 182 29.61 12.55 5.53
CA VAL A 182 29.51 11.10 5.75
C VAL A 182 28.57 10.72 6.91
N ASP A 183 28.34 11.66 7.83
CA ASP A 183 27.36 11.56 8.91
C ASP A 183 25.93 11.38 8.38
N CYS A 184 25.62 11.99 7.23
CA CYS A 184 24.33 11.89 6.55
C CYS A 184 24.12 10.56 5.80
N TYR A 185 25.09 9.63 5.77
CA TYR A 185 24.86 8.25 5.30
C TYR A 185 24.12 7.36 6.31
N SER A 186 23.36 7.97 7.23
CA SER A 186 22.56 7.27 8.23
C SER A 186 21.24 7.99 8.47
N VAL A 187 20.19 7.24 8.82
CA VAL A 187 18.87 7.80 9.15
C VAL A 187 18.99 8.81 10.29
N VAL A 188 19.82 8.50 11.30
CA VAL A 188 20.06 9.40 12.44
C VAL A 188 20.77 10.68 12.03
N GLY A 189 21.73 10.62 11.09
CA GLY A 189 22.40 11.79 10.56
C GLY A 189 21.45 12.70 9.79
N ILE A 190 20.65 12.13 8.89
CA ILE A 190 19.61 12.87 8.16
C ILE A 190 18.59 13.48 9.12
N ALA A 191 18.14 12.73 10.13
CA ALA A 191 17.19 13.23 11.12
C ALA A 191 17.77 14.40 11.93
N ARG A 192 19.08 14.38 12.24
CA ARG A 192 19.75 15.49 12.91
C ARG A 192 19.77 16.75 12.05
N GLU A 193 20.01 16.61 10.75
CA GLU A 193 19.94 17.73 9.82
C GLU A 193 18.52 18.27 9.64
N ALA A 194 17.55 17.37 9.54
CA ALA A 194 16.14 17.75 9.48
C ALA A 194 15.68 18.51 10.73
N ALA A 195 16.16 18.13 11.92
CA ALA A 195 15.87 18.86 13.16
C ALA A 195 16.54 20.23 13.25
N ALA A 196 17.61 20.46 12.49
CA ALA A 196 18.33 21.73 12.45
C ALA A 196 17.86 22.68 11.33
N THR A 197 17.03 22.18 10.41
CA THR A 197 16.47 22.90 9.26
C THR A 197 15.13 23.52 9.65
#